data_AF-X1VDK3-F1
#
_entry.id   AF-X1VDK3-F1
#
_cell.length_a   1.000
_cell.length_b   1.000
_cell.length_c   1.000
_cell.angle_alpha   90.00
_cell.angle_beta   90.00
_cell.angle_gamma   90.00
#
_symmetry.space_group_name_H-M   'P 1'
#
loop_
_entity.id
_entity.type
_entity.pdbx_description
1 polymer ?
#
loop_
_entity_poly.entity_id
_entity_poly.type
_entity_poly.pdbx_seq_one_letter_code
_entity_poly.pdbx_strand_id
1 'polypeptide(L)'
;MSLLIPYKPAVTSGLIGLWHGTIVNIPAGWLICDGNNGTPNLLAKFVEGVATAATNPGTTGGAKAKTTAGHYHAGPSHTHSTPSHALTLSEMPAHSHLISAWGEYGAAKTVCMGVEVGNLKDVGMQVVGGSAAHAHGNTGASGTQNTGSKTDSISDIRPPFYDIAFIMKT
;
A
#
# COMPACT_ATOMS: atom_id res chain seq x y z
N MET A 1 41.48 -21.57 -66.70
CA MET A 1 41.88 -20.63 -65.62
C MET A 1 40.61 -20.08 -65.02
N SER A 2 40.05 -20.75 -64.01
CA SER A 2 38.78 -20.37 -63.39
C SER A 2 39.00 -19.09 -62.58
N LEU A 3 38.42 -17.99 -63.02
CA LEU A 3 38.43 -16.71 -62.32
C LEU A 3 37.64 -16.88 -61.01
N LEU A 4 38.35 -17.06 -59.90
CA LEU A 4 37.78 -16.95 -58.57
C LEU A 4 37.42 -15.49 -58.33
N ILE A 5 36.18 -15.10 -58.64
CA ILE A 5 35.61 -13.87 -58.08
C ILE A 5 35.46 -14.15 -56.59
N PRO A 6 36.19 -13.48 -55.68
CA PRO A 6 35.96 -13.67 -54.26
C PRO A 6 34.51 -13.27 -53.99
N TYR A 7 33.70 -14.23 -53.54
CA TYR A 7 32.37 -13.95 -52.99
C TYR A 7 32.57 -13.00 -51.81
N LYS A 8 32.35 -11.71 -52.05
CA LYS A 8 32.12 -10.76 -50.97
C LYS A 8 30.81 -11.19 -50.33
N PRO A 9 30.78 -11.59 -49.05
CA PRO A 9 29.53 -11.83 -48.37
C PRO A 9 28.65 -10.61 -48.58
N ALA A 10 27.45 -10.80 -49.15
CA ALA A 10 26.50 -9.70 -49.36
C ALA A 10 26.16 -8.99 -48.03
N VAL A 11 26.40 -9.68 -46.91
CA VAL A 11 26.24 -9.20 -45.54
C VAL A 11 27.48 -9.57 -44.73
N THR A 12 28.03 -8.61 -43.98
CA THR A 12 29.19 -8.82 -43.10
C THR A 12 28.84 -9.66 -41.88
N SER A 13 29.77 -10.51 -41.43
CA SER A 13 29.64 -11.27 -40.19
C SER A 13 29.43 -10.32 -39.00
N GLY A 14 28.62 -10.75 -38.03
CA GLY A 14 28.21 -9.95 -36.87
C GLY A 14 26.97 -9.07 -37.08
N LEU A 15 26.43 -8.98 -38.30
CA LEU A 15 25.17 -8.27 -38.53
C LEU A 15 24.00 -9.02 -37.87
N ILE A 16 23.19 -8.29 -37.10
CA ILE A 16 21.99 -8.82 -36.46
C ILE A 16 20.77 -8.47 -37.31
N GLY A 17 20.02 -9.50 -37.71
CA GLY A 17 18.78 -9.40 -38.46
C GLY A 17 17.58 -9.85 -37.64
N LEU A 18 16.39 -9.40 -38.07
CA LEU A 18 15.11 -9.85 -37.53
C LEU A 18 14.60 -11.04 -38.38
N TRP A 19 14.22 -12.13 -37.72
CA TRP A 19 13.76 -13.37 -38.33
C TRP A 19 12.38 -13.76 -37.83
N HIS A 20 11.39 -13.73 -38.73
CA HIS A 20 9.99 -14.06 -38.42
C HIS A 20 9.65 -15.55 -38.64
N GLY A 21 10.58 -16.33 -39.20
CA GLY A 21 10.37 -17.76 -39.44
C GLY A 21 10.61 -18.62 -38.20
N THR A 22 10.42 -19.93 -38.33
CA THR A 22 10.70 -20.88 -37.24
C THR A 22 12.20 -20.99 -36.97
N ILE A 23 12.58 -21.24 -35.71
CA ILE A 23 13.99 -21.39 -35.30
C ILE A 23 14.70 -22.53 -36.06
N VAL A 24 13.99 -23.63 -36.35
CA VAL A 24 14.53 -24.77 -37.11
C VAL A 24 14.84 -24.45 -38.58
N ASN A 25 14.28 -23.35 -39.12
CA ASN A 25 14.45 -22.94 -40.51
C ASN A 25 15.33 -21.69 -40.64
N ILE A 26 16.12 -21.35 -39.61
CA ILE A 26 17.11 -20.28 -39.71
C ILE A 26 18.04 -20.62 -40.90
N PRO A 27 18.22 -19.69 -41.86
CA PRO A 27 19.02 -19.98 -43.05
C PRO A 27 20.48 -20.30 -42.72
N ALA A 28 21.11 -21.10 -43.57
CA ALA A 28 22.54 -21.40 -43.46
C ALA A 28 23.38 -20.11 -43.43
N GLY A 29 24.38 -20.09 -42.55
CA GLY A 29 25.22 -18.91 -42.33
C GLY A 29 24.61 -17.86 -41.41
N TRP A 30 23.52 -18.17 -40.72
CA TRP A 30 22.96 -17.38 -39.63
C TRP A 30 22.82 -18.25 -38.38
N LEU A 31 22.92 -17.64 -37.22
CA LEU A 31 22.70 -18.28 -35.92
C LEU A 31 21.71 -17.48 -35.09
N ILE A 32 20.95 -18.14 -34.22
CA ILE A 32 20.12 -17.45 -33.24
C ILE A 32 20.99 -16.70 -32.24
N CYS A 33 20.57 -15.49 -31.85
CA CYS A 33 21.23 -14.70 -30.82
C CYS A 33 20.88 -15.19 -29.41
N ASP A 34 21.43 -16.35 -29.02
CA ASP A 34 21.18 -17.02 -27.73
C ASP A 34 22.37 -16.98 -26.76
N GLY A 35 23.51 -16.41 -27.17
CA GLY A 35 24.74 -16.38 -26.38
C GLY A 35 25.73 -17.49 -26.73
N ASN A 36 25.35 -18.45 -27.59
CA ASN A 36 26.22 -19.51 -28.06
C ASN A 36 26.93 -19.12 -29.36
N ASN A 37 28.03 -19.81 -29.66
CA ASN A 37 28.76 -19.67 -30.93
C ASN A 37 29.19 -18.22 -31.25
N GLY A 38 29.49 -17.43 -30.23
CA GLY A 38 29.92 -16.04 -30.37
C GLY A 38 28.78 -15.04 -30.64
N THR A 39 27.52 -15.48 -30.64
CA THR A 39 26.36 -14.58 -30.75
C THR A 39 26.10 -13.86 -29.41
N PRO A 40 25.55 -12.64 -29.41
CA PRO A 40 25.02 -12.04 -28.19
C PRO A 40 23.74 -12.77 -27.76
N ASN A 41 23.46 -12.84 -26.46
CA ASN A 41 22.17 -13.35 -25.98
C ASN A 41 21.12 -12.23 -25.99
N LEU A 42 20.24 -12.26 -27.00
CA LEU A 42 19.11 -11.34 -27.18
C LEU A 42 17.76 -11.99 -26.91
N LEU A 43 17.75 -13.22 -26.39
CA LEU A 43 16.51 -13.92 -26.08
C LEU A 43 15.70 -13.15 -25.06
N ALA A 44 14.47 -12.84 -25.47
CA ALA A 44 13.48 -12.17 -24.63
C ALA A 44 13.98 -10.80 -24.12
N LYS A 45 14.81 -10.10 -24.91
CA LYS A 45 15.30 -8.74 -24.68
C LYS A 45 14.70 -7.76 -25.69
N PHE A 46 14.53 -6.52 -25.25
CA PHE A 46 14.34 -5.39 -26.14
C PHE A 46 15.72 -4.80 -26.48
N VAL A 47 15.96 -4.44 -27.74
CA VAL A 47 17.25 -3.86 -28.18
C VAL A 47 17.17 -2.35 -28.09
N GLU A 48 18.11 -1.78 -27.35
CA GLU A 48 18.31 -0.34 -27.22
C GLU A 48 19.56 0.08 -28.01
N GLY A 49 19.52 1.26 -28.63
CA GLY A 49 20.70 1.84 -29.27
C GLY A 49 21.77 2.22 -28.24
N VAL A 50 23.03 2.20 -28.67
CA VAL A 50 24.12 2.70 -27.81
C VAL A 50 23.94 4.19 -27.52
N ALA A 51 24.26 4.61 -26.29
CA ALA A 51 24.03 5.98 -25.85
C ALA A 51 24.85 7.02 -26.64
N THR A 52 26.05 6.65 -27.11
CA THR A 52 26.94 7.51 -27.89
C THR A 52 27.71 6.72 -28.94
N ALA A 53 28.28 7.40 -29.93
CA ALA A 53 29.14 6.79 -30.95
C ALA A 53 30.45 6.18 -30.40
N ALA A 54 30.83 6.50 -29.16
CA ALA A 54 32.01 5.95 -28.50
C ALA A 54 31.70 4.73 -27.61
N THR A 55 30.42 4.39 -27.43
CA THR A 55 30.00 3.29 -26.56
C THR A 55 29.92 1.99 -27.36
N ASN A 56 30.68 0.97 -26.95
CA ASN A 56 30.56 -0.36 -27.53
C ASN A 56 29.22 -1.01 -27.13
N PRO A 57 28.56 -1.74 -28.05
CA PRO A 57 27.33 -2.48 -27.73
C PRO A 57 27.60 -3.69 -26.83
N GLY A 58 26.55 -4.23 -26.21
CA GLY A 58 26.60 -5.50 -25.47
C GLY A 58 26.33 -5.41 -23.97
N THR A 59 26.17 -4.20 -23.43
CA THR A 59 25.63 -4.02 -22.08
C THR A 59 24.19 -4.51 -22.02
N THR A 60 23.76 -4.97 -20.83
CA THR A 60 22.39 -5.45 -20.62
C THR A 60 21.80 -4.80 -19.39
N GLY A 61 20.49 -4.57 -19.40
CA GLY A 61 19.78 -3.95 -18.30
C GLY A 61 18.28 -4.24 -18.36
N GLY A 62 17.54 -3.61 -17.45
CA GLY A 62 16.11 -3.83 -17.30
C GLY A 62 15.77 -5.15 -16.60
N ALA A 63 14.47 -5.37 -16.42
CA ALA A 63 13.93 -6.57 -15.77
C ALA A 63 12.58 -6.94 -16.40
N LYS A 64 12.38 -8.25 -16.60
CA LYS A 64 11.12 -8.83 -17.06
C LYS A 64 10.03 -8.71 -16.00
N ALA A 65 10.36 -9.12 -14.77
CA ALA A 65 9.51 -8.92 -13.62
C ALA A 65 9.78 -7.54 -13.02
N LYS A 66 8.71 -6.85 -12.62
CA LYS A 66 8.80 -5.62 -11.84
C LYS A 66 8.43 -5.96 -10.40
N THR A 67 9.10 -5.34 -9.43
CA THR A 67 8.86 -5.59 -8.00
C THR A 67 8.62 -4.28 -7.27
N THR A 68 7.65 -4.25 -6.37
CA THR A 68 7.46 -3.16 -5.40
C THR A 68 8.13 -3.45 -4.06
N ALA A 69 9.02 -4.45 -4.02
CA ALA A 69 9.82 -4.74 -2.84
C ALA A 69 10.63 -3.48 -2.46
N GLY A 70 10.31 -2.89 -1.31
CA GLY A 70 10.93 -1.66 -0.81
C GLY A 70 10.22 -0.36 -1.21
N HIS A 71 9.18 -0.41 -2.05
CA HIS A 71 8.27 0.72 -2.24
C HIS A 71 7.18 0.68 -1.17
N TYR A 72 6.94 1.82 -0.53
CA TYR A 72 5.84 2.00 0.40
C TYR A 72 5.35 3.45 0.31
N HIS A 73 4.04 3.63 0.36
CA HIS A 73 3.44 4.96 0.52
C HIS A 73 3.60 5.38 1.98
N ALA A 74 4.43 6.38 2.23
CA ALA A 74 4.50 7.02 3.54
C ALA A 74 3.32 7.98 3.67
N GLY A 75 2.21 7.50 4.22
CA GLY A 75 1.18 8.40 4.77
C GLY A 75 1.74 9.10 6.02
N PRO A 76 1.41 10.37 6.29
CA PRO A 76 1.73 10.98 7.58
C PRO A 76 1.07 10.15 8.69
N SER A 77 1.88 9.66 9.62
CA SER A 77 1.35 9.17 10.90
C SER A 77 0.62 10.34 11.54
N HIS A 78 -0.68 10.20 11.78
CA HIS A 78 -1.46 11.17 12.53
C HIS A 78 -2.02 10.51 13.78
N THR A 79 -2.13 11.30 14.83
CA THR A 79 -2.69 10.87 16.10
C THR A 79 -4.09 11.45 16.22
N HIS A 80 -5.03 10.62 16.67
CA HIS A 80 -6.30 11.13 17.18
C HIS A 80 -6.13 11.39 18.66
N SER A 81 -6.27 12.64 19.09
CA SER A 81 -6.37 13.00 20.49
C SER A 81 -7.80 13.46 20.78
N THR A 82 -8.37 12.93 21.86
CA THR A 82 -9.54 13.53 22.50
C THR A 82 -9.05 14.23 23.77
N PRO A 83 -9.18 15.56 23.89
CA PRO A 83 -8.82 16.28 25.10
C PRO A 83 -9.59 15.75 26.32
N SER A 84 -9.02 15.93 27.52
CA SER A 84 -9.77 15.70 28.75
C SER A 84 -10.96 16.65 28.82
N HIS A 85 -12.11 16.12 29.22
CA HIS A 85 -13.34 16.89 29.35
C HIS A 85 -13.91 16.70 30.76
N ALA A 86 -14.13 17.80 31.47
CA ALA A 86 -14.85 17.80 32.73
C ALA A 86 -16.34 17.95 32.42
N LEU A 87 -17.16 17.01 32.89
CA LEU A 87 -18.61 17.05 32.66
C LEU A 87 -19.22 18.32 33.29
N THR A 88 -20.04 19.01 32.49
CA THR A 88 -20.88 20.13 32.94
C THR A 88 -22.22 19.63 33.46
N LEU A 89 -22.97 20.49 34.19
CA LEU A 89 -24.33 20.16 34.65
C LEU A 89 -25.28 19.82 33.49
N SER A 90 -25.09 20.40 32.30
CA SER A 90 -25.88 20.08 31.11
C SER A 90 -25.53 18.73 30.47
N GLU A 91 -24.36 18.17 30.78
CA GLU A 91 -23.88 16.89 30.26
C GLU A 91 -24.10 15.74 31.26
N MET A 92 -24.61 16.05 32.46
CA MET A 92 -25.04 15.06 33.44
C MET A 92 -26.54 14.76 33.28
N PRO A 93 -26.92 13.51 32.97
CA PRO A 93 -28.32 13.11 32.94
C PRO A 93 -29.00 13.30 34.31
N ALA A 94 -30.33 13.44 34.31
CA ALA A 94 -31.07 13.56 35.56
C ALA A 94 -30.86 12.31 36.37
N HIS A 95 -30.65 12.50 37.66
CA HIS A 95 -30.72 11.41 38.59
C HIS A 95 -31.26 11.93 39.92
N SER A 96 -31.80 11.01 40.71
CA SER A 96 -32.22 11.26 42.10
C SER A 96 -31.56 10.21 42.98
N HIS A 97 -31.22 10.60 44.20
CA HIS A 97 -30.70 9.66 45.19
C HIS A 97 -31.84 9.21 46.09
N LEU A 98 -31.80 7.96 46.56
CA LEU A 98 -32.66 7.52 47.65
C LEU A 98 -31.88 7.74 48.95
N ILE A 99 -32.34 8.69 49.77
CA ILE A 99 -31.79 8.87 51.12
C ILE A 99 -32.68 8.08 52.06
N SER A 100 -32.15 6.96 52.58
CA SER A 100 -32.79 6.19 53.65
C SER A 100 -32.15 6.58 54.96
N ALA A 101 -32.85 7.36 55.78
CA ALA A 101 -32.46 7.56 57.16
C ALA A 101 -33.19 6.53 58.04
N TRP A 102 -32.44 5.64 58.67
CA TRP A 102 -32.98 4.70 59.64
C TRP A 102 -32.95 5.38 61.01
N GLY A 103 -34.11 5.89 61.44
CA GLY A 103 -34.32 6.43 62.78
C GLY A 103 -35.49 5.72 63.46
N GLU A 104 -35.31 5.32 64.71
CA GLU A 104 -36.37 4.79 65.56
C GLU A 104 -37.47 5.85 65.74
N TYR A 105 -38.74 5.49 65.57
CA TYR A 105 -39.86 6.41 65.76
C TYR A 105 -39.98 6.79 67.23
N GLY A 106 -39.37 7.91 67.60
CA GLY A 106 -39.40 8.43 68.97
C GLY A 106 -38.62 9.73 69.12
N ALA A 107 -39.27 10.85 68.83
CA ALA A 107 -38.92 12.22 69.27
C ALA A 107 -37.55 12.84 68.89
N ALA A 108 -36.74 12.27 67.99
CA ALA A 108 -35.52 12.94 67.52
C ALA A 108 -35.63 13.40 66.06
N LYS A 109 -35.51 14.71 65.81
CA LYS A 109 -35.37 15.30 64.47
C LYS A 109 -34.23 14.60 63.72
N THR A 110 -34.52 13.97 62.58
CA THR A 110 -33.47 13.46 61.70
C THR A 110 -32.87 14.62 60.92
N VAL A 111 -31.64 15.01 61.25
CA VAL A 111 -30.88 16.00 60.45
C VAL A 111 -30.21 15.26 59.31
N CYS A 112 -30.75 15.35 58.11
CA CYS A 112 -29.97 15.09 56.90
C CYS A 112 -29.49 16.43 56.34
N MET A 113 -28.17 16.61 56.23
CA MET A 113 -27.55 17.76 55.55
C MET A 113 -27.94 19.16 56.10
N GLY A 114 -28.20 19.29 57.41
CA GLY A 114 -28.40 20.59 58.05
C GLY A 114 -29.75 21.28 57.80
N VAL A 115 -30.71 20.62 57.16
CA VAL A 115 -32.07 21.13 56.96
C VAL A 115 -33.00 20.55 58.03
N GLU A 116 -33.65 21.40 58.82
CA GLU A 116 -34.73 20.96 59.72
C GLU A 116 -36.00 20.71 58.90
N VAL A 117 -36.43 19.44 58.78
CA VAL A 117 -37.68 19.07 58.11
C VAL A 117 -38.70 18.59 59.15
N GLY A 118 -39.90 19.19 59.15
CA GLY A 118 -40.93 18.94 60.17
C GLY A 118 -41.69 17.61 60.04
N ASN A 119 -41.70 16.96 58.87
CA ASN A 119 -42.25 15.62 58.64
C ASN A 119 -41.56 14.98 57.42
N LEU A 120 -41.08 13.74 57.53
CA LEU A 120 -40.33 13.05 56.47
C LEU A 120 -41.14 12.72 55.20
N LYS A 121 -42.46 12.92 55.22
CA LYS A 121 -43.38 12.61 54.11
C LYS A 121 -43.34 13.60 52.95
N ASP A 122 -42.70 14.77 53.13
CA ASP A 122 -42.71 15.88 52.16
C ASP A 122 -41.31 16.18 51.56
N VAL A 123 -40.34 15.26 51.65
CA VAL A 123 -39.03 15.44 51.01
C VAL A 123 -39.14 15.12 49.51
N GLY A 124 -39.68 16.07 48.74
CA GLY A 124 -39.56 16.07 47.29
C GLY A 124 -38.14 16.43 46.88
N MET A 125 -37.38 15.46 46.37
CA MET A 125 -36.01 15.71 45.89
C MET A 125 -36.05 16.49 44.57
N GLN A 126 -35.25 17.55 44.46
CA GLN A 126 -35.11 18.26 43.19
C GLN A 126 -34.45 17.34 42.15
N VAL A 127 -35.14 17.14 41.03
CA VAL A 127 -34.57 16.50 39.85
C VAL A 127 -33.59 17.50 39.23
N VAL A 128 -32.28 17.20 39.28
CA VAL A 128 -31.28 17.95 38.53
C VAL A 128 -30.69 17.04 37.46
N GLY A 129 -30.74 17.51 36.20
CA GLY A 129 -30.38 16.82 34.95
C GLY A 129 -31.61 16.34 34.15
N GLY A 130 -31.42 15.79 32.93
CA GLY A 130 -32.46 15.17 32.08
C GLY A 130 -32.06 13.78 31.56
N SER A 131 -32.70 12.70 32.01
CA SER A 131 -32.27 11.30 31.85
C SER A 131 -32.58 10.70 30.47
N ALA A 132 -31.63 10.73 29.55
CA ALA A 132 -31.53 9.73 28.47
C ALA A 132 -30.24 8.95 28.66
N ALA A 133 -30.25 7.64 28.39
CA ALA A 133 -29.03 6.85 28.39
C ALA A 133 -28.08 7.40 27.33
N HIS A 134 -26.83 7.71 27.70
CA HIS A 134 -25.81 8.12 26.74
C HIS A 134 -24.51 7.37 27.00
N ALA A 135 -23.80 7.08 25.91
CA ALA A 135 -22.52 6.38 25.94
C ALA A 135 -21.41 7.34 25.53
N HIS A 136 -20.27 7.28 26.22
CA HIS A 136 -19.03 7.90 25.75
C HIS A 136 -18.24 6.86 24.97
N GLY A 137 -18.47 6.82 23.66
CA GLY A 137 -17.79 5.91 22.75
C GLY A 137 -16.47 6.50 22.25
N ASN A 138 -15.38 6.33 23.00
CA ASN A 138 -14.06 6.38 22.37
C ASN A 138 -13.69 4.97 21.91
N THR A 139 -14.17 4.55 20.74
CA THR A 139 -13.75 3.31 20.07
C THR A 139 -12.49 3.50 19.22
N GLY A 140 -11.60 4.43 19.61
CA GLY A 140 -10.36 4.71 18.89
C GLY A 140 -9.15 4.21 19.66
N ALA A 141 -8.52 3.14 19.17
CA ALA A 141 -7.22 2.71 19.69
C ALA A 141 -6.17 3.82 19.44
N SER A 142 -5.58 4.36 20.51
CA SER A 142 -4.30 5.08 20.41
C SER A 142 -3.22 4.06 20.12
N GLY A 143 -2.95 3.84 18.85
CA GLY A 143 -1.90 2.96 18.38
C GLY A 143 -1.35 3.49 17.07
N THR A 144 -0.03 3.38 16.90
CA THR A 144 0.66 3.66 15.63
C THR A 144 0.22 2.60 14.62
N GLN A 145 -0.91 2.83 13.95
CA GLN A 145 -1.28 2.02 12.80
C GLN A 145 -0.37 2.43 11.66
N ASN A 146 0.52 1.51 11.26
CA ASN A 146 1.26 1.68 10.03
C ASN A 146 0.26 1.61 8.88
N THR A 147 -0.09 2.76 8.29
CA THR A 147 -0.94 2.84 7.09
C THR A 147 -0.18 2.41 5.83
N GLY A 148 1.04 1.88 5.97
CA GLY A 148 1.83 1.34 4.88
C GLY A 148 1.15 0.12 4.25
N SER A 149 0.34 0.37 3.23
CA SER A 149 -0.28 -0.66 2.42
C SER A 149 0.68 -1.13 1.33
N LYS A 150 0.95 -2.43 1.24
CA LYS A 150 1.67 -3.05 0.12
C LYS A 150 0.72 -3.33 -1.06
N THR A 151 -0.09 -2.34 -1.42
CA THR A 151 -1.13 -2.48 -2.46
C THR A 151 -0.64 -2.19 -3.87
N ASP A 152 0.65 -1.98 -4.07
CA ASP A 152 1.15 -1.69 -5.41
C ASP A 152 1.02 -2.92 -6.31
N SER A 153 0.03 -2.88 -7.20
CA SER A 153 -0.05 -3.75 -8.36
C SER A 153 0.73 -3.10 -9.50
N ILE A 154 1.81 -3.74 -9.95
CA ILE A 154 2.52 -3.27 -11.13
C ILE A 154 1.83 -3.85 -12.36
N SER A 155 1.18 -2.99 -13.12
CA SER A 155 0.64 -3.33 -14.43
C SER A 155 1.78 -3.62 -15.40
N ASP A 156 1.57 -4.55 -16.32
CA ASP A 156 2.46 -4.71 -17.46
C ASP A 156 2.38 -3.45 -18.34
N ILE A 157 3.53 -2.80 -18.53
CA ILE A 157 3.65 -1.55 -19.30
C ILE A 157 4.16 -1.79 -20.72
N ARG A 158 4.30 -3.06 -21.15
CA ARG A 158 4.74 -3.38 -22.51
C ARG A 158 3.64 -2.96 -23.51
N PRO A 159 3.98 -2.16 -24.55
CA PRO A 159 3.07 -1.94 -25.66
C PRO A 159 2.68 -3.28 -26.32
N PRO A 160 1.56 -3.35 -27.07
CA PRO A 160 1.27 -4.50 -27.93
C PRO A 160 2.51 -4.87 -28.76
N PHE A 161 2.92 -6.15 -28.71
CA PHE A 161 4.17 -6.60 -29.30
C PHE A 161 3.96 -7.82 -30.19
N TYR A 162 4.88 -7.98 -31.15
CA TYR A 162 5.02 -9.15 -31.99
C TYR A 162 6.43 -9.70 -31.80
N ASP A 163 6.54 -10.96 -31.36
CA ASP A 163 7.84 -11.58 -31.12
C ASP A 163 8.51 -11.99 -32.43
N ILE A 164 9.77 -11.58 -32.58
CA ILE A 164 10.63 -11.92 -33.70
C ILE A 164 11.98 -12.40 -33.15
N ALA A 165 12.61 -13.36 -33.82
CA ALA A 165 13.92 -13.84 -33.41
C ALA A 165 15.00 -12.88 -33.91
N PHE A 166 16.01 -12.63 -33.07
CA PHE A 166 17.26 -12.01 -33.51
C PHE A 166 18.19 -13.13 -33.99
N ILE A 167 18.72 -12.96 -35.20
CA ILE A 167 19.72 -13.87 -35.77
C ILE A 167 20.98 -13.08 -36.19
N MET A 168 22.15 -13.68 -36.03
CA MET A 168 23.44 -13.07 -36.37
C MET A 168 24.05 -13.78 -37.59
N LYS A 169 24.49 -13.01 -38.58
CA LYS A 169 25.27 -13.53 -39.71
C LYS A 169 26.62 -14.04 -39.20
N THR A 170 26.95 -15.29 -39.50
CA THR A 170 28.28 -15.88 -39.25
C THR A 170 29.20 -15.75 -40.44
#